data_AF-A0A3D3X4V2-F1
#
_entry.id   AF-A0A3D3X4V2-F1
#
_cell.length_a   1.000
_cell.length_b   1.000
_cell.length_c   1.000
_cell.angle_alpha   90.00
_cell.angle_beta   90.00
_cell.angle_gamma   90.00
#
_symmetry.space_group_name_H-M   'P 1'
#
loop_
_entity.id
_entity.type
_entity.pdbx_description
1 polymer ?
#
loop_
_entity_poly.entity_id
_entity_poly.type
_entity_poly.pdbx_seq_one_letter_code
_entity_poly.pdbx_strand_id
1 'polypeptide(L)' 'MLYQNFTKQEQIDQEYNPRLRVEQTNQYLQKYLSESERVRNKLKHQDGIPYGPSLAEILDFYPAKRKNSPLLCFIHG' A
#
# COMPACT_ATOMS: atom_id res chain seq x y z
N MET A 1 -12.10 31.56 8.24
CA MET A 1 -12.16 30.16 8.71
C MET A 1 -12.13 29.29 7.47
N LEU A 2 -11.16 28.37 7.36
CA LEU A 2 -10.97 27.55 6.15
C LEU A 2 -11.76 26.24 6.24
N TYR A 3 -11.62 25.52 7.36
CA TYR A 3 -12.37 24.30 7.66
C TYR A 3 -12.47 24.09 9.17
N GLN A 4 -13.67 23.91 9.72
CA GLN A 4 -13.89 23.78 11.18
C GLN A 4 -13.13 24.87 11.95
N ASN A 5 -12.35 24.51 12.98
CA ASN A 5 -11.55 25.46 13.77
C ASN A 5 -10.21 25.84 13.11
N PHE A 6 -9.92 25.34 11.90
CA PHE A 6 -8.69 25.67 11.19
C PHE A 6 -8.82 26.98 10.43
N THR A 7 -7.79 27.80 10.58
CA THR A 7 -7.70 29.14 9.99
C THR A 7 -6.69 29.20 8.85
N LYS A 8 -5.82 28.19 8.74
CA LYS A 8 -4.73 28.10 7.76
C LYS A 8 -4.65 26.70 7.13
N GLN A 9 -4.19 26.63 5.89
CA GLN A 9 -4.06 25.38 5.13
C GLN A 9 -3.10 24.40 5.80
N GLU A 10 -2.00 24.91 6.38
CA GLU A 10 -0.97 24.09 7.02
C GLU A 10 -1.52 23.30 8.22
N GLN A 11 -2.56 23.80 8.88
CA GLN A 11 -3.22 23.07 9.97
C GLN A 11 -3.97 21.85 9.43
N ILE A 12 -4.62 21.98 8.28
CA ILE A 12 -5.30 20.88 7.61
C ILE A 12 -4.28 19.86 7.10
N ASP A 13 -3.18 20.33 6.48
CA ASP A 13 -2.13 19.45 5.94
C ASP A 13 -1.48 18.60 7.03
N GLN A 14 -1.28 19.17 8.24
CA GLN A 14 -0.78 18.43 9.40
C GLN A 14 -1.75 17.33 9.84
N GLU A 15 -3.05 17.61 9.89
CA GLU A 15 -4.08 16.63 10.27
C GLU A 15 -4.22 15.51 9.22
N TYR A 16 -4.08 15.83 7.94
CA TYR A 16 -4.11 14.87 6.84
C TYR A 16 -2.81 14.09 6.64
N ASN A 17 -1.76 14.37 7.43
CA ASN A 17 -0.51 13.64 7.35
C ASN A 17 -0.46 12.55 8.44
N PRO A 18 -0.89 11.31 8.15
CA PRO A 18 -0.86 10.22 9.13
C PRO A 18 0.56 9.89 9.62
N ARG A 19 1.60 10.30 8.89
CA ARG A 19 3.01 10.09 9.29
C ARG A 19 3.38 10.86 10.55
N LEU A 20 2.68 11.98 10.82
CA LEU A 20 2.87 12.77 12.04
C LEU A 20 2.18 12.15 13.26
N ARG A 21 1.32 11.13 13.06
CA ARG A 21 0.56 10.48 14.13
C ARG A 21 1.24 9.22 14.69
N VAL A 22 2.31 8.76 14.05
CA VAL A 22 3.02 7.54 14.45
C VAL A 22 4.52 7.83 14.50
N GLU A 23 5.10 7.74 15.71
CA GLU A 23 6.51 8.09 15.96
C GLU A 23 7.50 7.31 15.07
N GLN A 24 7.18 6.04 14.77
CA GLN A 24 8.09 5.11 14.10
C GLN A 24 7.74 4.91 12.61
N THR A 25 7.05 5.87 11.99
CA THR A 25 6.60 5.76 10.58
C THR A 25 7.70 5.28 9.63
N ASN A 26 8.90 5.84 9.74
CA ASN A 26 10.02 5.44 8.87
C ASN A 26 10.42 3.97 9.04
N GLN A 27 10.38 3.44 10.27
CA GLN A 27 10.71 2.04 10.52
C GLN A 27 9.67 1.10 9.92
N TYR A 28 8.38 1.46 10.02
CA TYR A 28 7.31 0.69 9.38
C TYR A 28 7.44 0.67 7.86
N LEU A 29 7.76 1.82 7.24
CA LEU A 29 7.97 1.90 5.79
C LEU A 29 9.14 1.02 5.34
N GLN A 30 10.27 1.06 6.05
CA GLN A 30 11.40 0.19 5.76
C GLN A 30 11.04 -1.29 5.91
N LYS A 31 10.28 -1.63 6.96
CA LYS A 31 9.78 -2.99 7.16
C LYS A 31 8.86 -3.45 6.02
N TYR A 32 7.98 -2.59 5.51
CA TYR A 32 7.11 -2.95 4.38
C TYR A 32 7.91 -3.25 3.12
N LEU A 33 8.94 -2.46 2.83
CA LEU A 33 9.83 -2.69 1.70
C LEU A 33 10.60 -4.01 1.86
N SER A 34 11.21 -4.24 3.03
CA SER A 34 11.99 -5.47 3.29
C SER A 34 11.13 -6.72 3.26
N GLU A 35 9.91 -6.66 3.81
CA GLU A 35 8.98 -7.80 3.79
C GLU A 35 8.45 -8.08 2.39
N SER A 36 8.20 -7.04 1.58
CA SER A 36 7.78 -7.21 0.18
C SER A 36 8.88 -7.89 -0.64
N GLU A 37 10.13 -7.45 -0.49
CA GLU A 37 11.29 -8.09 -1.13
C GLU A 37 11.45 -9.54 -0.67
N ARG A 38 11.37 -9.79 0.65
CA ARG A 38 11.45 -11.13 1.21
C ARG A 38 10.36 -12.06 0.66
N VAL A 39 9.15 -11.56 0.45
CA VAL A 39 8.03 -12.34 -0.07
C VAL A 39 8.23 -12.68 -1.54
N ARG A 40 8.61 -11.71 -2.39
CA ARG A 40 8.94 -11.96 -3.81
C ARG A 40 10.04 -13.02 -3.94
N ASN A 41 11.07 -12.97 -3.10
CA ASN A 41 12.18 -13.93 -3.16
C ASN A 41 11.83 -15.34 -2.63
N LYS A 42 10.73 -15.51 -1.89
CA LYS A 42 10.41 -16.79 -1.21
C LYS A 42 9.19 -17.50 -1.77
N LEU A 43 8.20 -16.76 -2.26
CA LEU A 43 6.93 -17.34 -2.70
C LEU A 43 6.87 -17.45 -4.22
N LYS A 44 6.16 -18.47 -4.72
CA LYS A 44 5.76 -18.50 -6.12
C LYS A 44 4.76 -17.37 -6.35
N HIS A 45 4.99 -16.57 -7.39
CA HIS A 45 4.17 -15.44 -7.75
C HIS A 45 4.30 -15.16 -9.25
N GLN A 46 3.42 -14.30 -9.75
CA GLN A 46 3.46 -13.72 -11.10
C GLN A 46 3.32 -12.21 -10.93
N ASP A 47 4.38 -11.47 -11.24
CA ASP A 47 4.38 -10.01 -11.10
C ASP A 47 3.90 -9.33 -12.39
N GLY A 48 3.30 -8.14 -12.23
CA GLY A 48 3.02 -7.24 -13.35
C GLY A 48 1.97 -7.73 -14.34
N ILE A 49 0.97 -8.50 -13.89
CA ILE A 49 -0.13 -8.95 -14.75
C ILE A 49 -1.00 -7.74 -15.13
N PRO A 50 -1.12 -7.40 -16.42
CA PRO A 50 -1.94 -6.28 -16.85
C PRO A 50 -3.43 -6.61 -16.71
N TYR A 51 -4.20 -5.66 -16.18
CA TYR A 51 -5.68 -5.74 -16.12
C TYR A 51 -6.38 -4.57 -16.83
N GLY A 52 -5.63 -3.55 -17.25
CA GLY A 52 -6.15 -2.37 -17.91
C GLY A 52 -5.20 -1.80 -18.97
N PRO A 53 -5.61 -0.73 -19.66
CA PRO A 53 -4.87 -0.16 -20.79
C PRO A 53 -3.60 0.63 -20.40
N SER A 54 -3.46 1.08 -19.16
CA SER A 54 -2.32 1.88 -18.71
C SER A 54 -1.20 1.03 -18.10
N LEU A 55 0.01 1.60 -18.06
CA LEU A 55 1.17 0.94 -17.45
C LEU A 55 1.02 0.71 -15.94
N ALA A 56 0.14 1.46 -15.27
CA ALA A 56 -0.11 1.34 -13.84
C ALA A 56 -1.22 0.33 -13.50
N GLU A 57 -2.00 -0.10 -14.49
CA GLU A 57 -3.07 -1.09 -14.29
C GLU A 57 -2.50 -2.51 -14.37
N ILE A 58 -1.67 -2.81 -13.37
CA ILE A 58 -1.02 -4.10 -13.17
C ILE A 58 -1.30 -4.65 -11.76
N LEU A 59 -1.24 -5.97 -11.62
CA LEU A 59 -1.33 -6.65 -10.33
C LEU A 59 -0.27 -7.74 -10.21
N ASP A 60 0.09 -8.05 -8.96
CA ASP A 60 0.92 -9.20 -8.63
C ASP A 60 0.04 -10.31 -8.07
N PHE A 61 0.17 -11.52 -8.61
CA PHE A 61 -0.65 -12.67 -8.22
C PHE A 61 0.16 -13.72 -7.46
N TYR A 62 -0.29 -14.01 -6.24
CA TYR A 62 0.29 -15.01 -5.34
C TYR A 62 -0.66 -16.22 -5.24
N PRO A 63 -0.45 -17.30 -6.02
CA PRO A 63 -1.38 -18.42 -6.05
C PRO A 63 -1.39 -19.22 -4.75
N ALA A 64 -2.59 -19.60 -4.31
CA ALA A 64 -2.75 -20.56 -3.23
C ALA A 64 -2.24 -21.96 -3.65
N LYS A 65 -1.79 -22.75 -2.66
CA LYS A 65 -1.36 -24.14 -2.90
C LYS A 65 -2.48 -25.04 -3.42
N ARG A 66 -3.73 -24.79 -3.03
CA ARG A 66 -4.92 -25.55 -3.45
C ARG A 66 -5.66 -24.81 -4.57
N LYS A 67 -6.00 -25.52 -5.63
CA LYS A 67 -6.85 -25.01 -6.71
C LYS A 67 -8.23 -24.63 -6.18
N ASN A 68 -8.90 -23.67 -6.84
CA ASN A 68 -10.23 -23.16 -6.50
C ASN A 68 -10.34 -22.61 -5.06
N SER A 69 -9.24 -22.11 -4.50
CA SER A 69 -9.27 -21.36 -3.24
C SER A 69 -9.84 -19.96 -3.45
N PRO A 70 -10.45 -19.32 -2.42
CA PRO A 70 -10.90 -17.94 -2.50
C PRO A 70 -9.77 -16.97 -2.87
N LEU A 71 -10.12 -15.91 -3.60
CA LEU A 71 -9.21 -14.83 -3.97
C LEU A 71 -9.32 -13.69 -2.94
N LEU A 72 -8.19 -13.29 -2.37
CA LEU A 72 -8.08 -12.04 -1.61
C LEU A 72 -7.50 -10.97 -2.54
N CYS A 73 -8.27 -9.91 -2.78
CA CYS A 73 -7.79 -8.73 -3.49
C CYS A 73 -7.37 -7.67 -2.47
N PHE A 74 -6.13 -7.22 -2.53
CA PHE A 74 -5.61 -6.13 -1.70
C PHE A 74 -5.36 -4.90 -2.58
N ILE A 75 -5.90 -3.75 -2.18
CA ILE A 75 -5.72 -2.46 -2.86
C ILE A 75 -4.99 -1.56 -1.86
N HIS A 76 -3.78 -1.15 -2.21
CA HIS A 76 -2.99 -0.27 -1.34
C HIS A 76 -3.57 1.17 -1.34
N GLY A 77 -3.27 1.92 -0.27
CA GLY A 77 -3.56 3.34 -0.17
C GLY A 77 -2.50 4.23 -0.80
#